data_AF-A0A0D0A051-F1
#
_entry.id   AF-A0A0D0A051-F1
#
_cell.length_a   1.000
_cell.length_b   1.000
_cell.length_c   1.000
_cell.angle_alpha   90.00
_cell.angle_beta   90.00
_cell.angle_gamma   90.00
#
_symmetry.space_group_name_H-M   'P 1'
#
loop_
_entity.id
_entity.type
_entity.pdbx_description
1 polymer ?
#
loop_
_entity_poly.entity_id
_entity_poly.type
_entity_poly.pdbx_seq_one_letter_code
_entity_poly.pdbx_strand_id
1 'polypeptide(L)' 'TKAYLIMREQPWHCFILSFFISAKQLYAHFCDRSGLIITLPTPIQSSPARVADAIATLSLADLSLLGLDPTVHM' A
#
# COMPACT_ATOMS: atom_id res chain seq x y z
N THR A 1 6.46 -13.52 -3.91
CA THR A 1 6.88 -12.22 -4.47
C THR A 1 6.07 -11.13 -3.81
N LYS A 2 6.71 -10.05 -3.36
CA LYS A 2 6.06 -8.90 -2.70
C LYS A 2 6.18 -7.69 -3.61
N ALA A 3 5.13 -6.90 -3.75
CA ALA A 3 5.10 -5.67 -4.53
C ALA A 3 4.59 -4.53 -3.64
N TYR A 4 5.17 -3.35 -3.76
CA TYR A 4 4.86 -2.20 -2.90
C TYR A 4 4.49 -1.02 -3.76
N LEU A 5 3.35 -0.39 -3.49
CA LEU A 5 2.95 0.89 -4.06
C LEU A 5 3.22 1.97 -3.00
N ILE A 6 4.05 2.96 -3.33
CA ILE A 6 4.44 4.03 -2.43
C ILE A 6 3.97 5.37 -2.97
N MET A 7 3.42 6.20 -2.09
CA MET A 7 3.19 7.61 -2.38
C MET A 7 4.41 8.45 -1.95
N ARG A 8 5.05 9.12 -2.91
CA ARG A 8 6.46 9.52 -2.81
C ARG A 8 6.72 10.89 -2.17
N GLU A 9 5.84 11.89 -2.25
CA GLU A 9 6.09 13.22 -1.65
C GLU A 9 4.89 13.90 -0.98
N GLN A 10 4.63 13.54 0.27
CA GLN A 10 4.15 14.48 1.29
C GLN A 10 5.20 14.38 2.42
N PRO A 11 6.01 15.41 2.70
CA PRO A 11 7.18 15.29 3.58
C PRO A 11 6.86 14.82 5.02
N TRP A 12 5.58 14.82 5.40
CA TRP A 12 5.07 14.46 6.72
C TRP A 12 4.17 13.20 6.74
N HIS A 13 3.66 12.71 5.59
CA HIS A 13 2.70 11.59 5.52
C HIS A 13 2.90 10.74 4.25
N CYS A 14 3.85 9.82 4.28
CA CYS A 14 4.01 8.84 3.21
C CYS A 14 3.19 7.59 3.54
N PHE A 15 2.14 7.32 2.77
CA PHE A 15 1.39 6.08 2.88
C PHE A 15 1.89 5.04 1.88
N ILE A 16 2.00 3.79 2.33
CA ILE A 16 2.49 2.65 1.56
C ILE A 16 1.40 1.59 1.54
N LEU A 17 1.05 1.12 0.34
CA LEU A 17 0.19 -0.03 0.13
C LEU A 17 1.04 -1.19 -0.36
N SER A 18 1.16 -2.22 0.48
CA SER A 18 1.93 -3.42 0.21
C SER A 18 1.02 -4.54 -0.26
N PHE A 19 1.41 -5.20 -1.34
CA PHE A 19 0.77 -6.40 -1.87
C PHE A 19 1.72 -7.59 -1.75
N PHE A 20 1.21 -8.72 -1.25
CA PHE A 20 1.99 -9.95 -1.25
C PHE A 20 1.12 -11.18 -1.42
N ILE A 21 1.72 -12.22 -1.99
CA ILE A 21 1.06 -13.51 -2.20
C ILE A 21 1.51 -14.47 -1.11
N SER A 22 0.56 -15.05 -0.40
CA SER A 22 0.76 -16.12 0.58
C SER A 22 -0.38 -17.12 0.49
N ALA A 23 -0.11 -18.42 0.64
CA ALA A 23 -1.14 -19.46 0.62
C ALA A 23 -2.14 -19.37 -0.55
N LYS A 24 -1.66 -19.03 -1.76
CA LYS A 24 -2.48 -18.83 -2.98
C LYS A 24 -3.52 -17.68 -2.89
N GLN A 25 -3.37 -16.78 -1.93
CA GLN A 25 -4.19 -15.59 -1.77
C GLN A 25 -3.34 -14.33 -1.89
N LEU A 26 -3.96 -13.27 -2.42
CA LEU A 26 -3.37 -11.95 -2.49
C LEU A 26 -3.78 -11.13 -1.26
N TYR A 27 -2.79 -10.64 -0.53
CA TYR A 27 -2.96 -9.84 0.67
C TYR A 27 -2.59 -8.40 0.38
N ALA A 28 -3.30 -7.47 1.02
CA ALA A 28 -2.97 -6.06 1.06
C ALA A 28 -2.68 -5.64 2.51
N HIS A 29 -1.73 -4.73 2.68
CA HIS A 29 -1.39 -4.12 3.96
C HIS A 29 -1.10 -2.64 3.72
N PHE A 30 -1.72 -1.77 4.51
CA PHE A 30 -1.46 -0.34 4.53
C PHE A 30 -0.56 0.06 5.70
N CYS A 31 0.52 0.80 5.43
CA CYS A 31 1.31 1.43 6.48
C CYS A 31 1.60 2.90 6.19
N ASP A 32 1.64 3.70 7.24
CA ASP A 32 2.28 5.01 7.23
C ASP A 32 3.79 4.81 7.45
N ARG A 33 4.62 5.51 6.67
CA ARG A 33 6.09 5.50 6.79
C ARG A 33 6.56 5.99 8.16
N SER A 34 5.73 6.73 8.90
CA SER A 34 5.98 7.08 10.31
C SER A 34 5.97 5.85 11.25
N GLY A 35 5.45 4.70 10.79
CA GLY A 35 5.27 3.49 11.58
C GLY A 35 4.11 3.56 12.57
N LEU A 36 3.41 4.70 12.68
CA LEU A 36 2.28 4.89 13.61
C LEU A 36 1.03 4.11 13.20
N ILE A 37 0.82 3.89 11.90
CA ILE A 37 -0.34 3.18 11.38
C ILE A 37 0.15 2.01 10.56
N ILE A 38 -0.12 0.79 11.03
CA ILE A 38 0.22 -0.47 10.37
C ILE A 38 -1.04 -1.34 10.46
N THR A 39 -1.76 -1.49 9.35
CA THR A 39 -2.93 -2.38 9.33
C THR A 39 -2.48 -3.83 9.27
N LEU A 40 -3.20 -4.76 9.90
CA LEU A 40 -2.92 -6.18 9.69
C LEU A 40 -3.06 -6.56 8.21
N PRO A 41 -2.17 -7.41 7.67
CA PRO A 41 -2.34 -7.93 6.33
C PRO A 41 -3.71 -8.60 6.17
N THR A 42 -4.47 -8.13 5.19
CA THR A 42 -5.83 -8.60 4.95
C THR A 42 -5.92 -9.22 3.56
N PRO A 43 -6.47 -10.43 3.41
CA PRO A 43 -6.72 -11.00 2.09
C PRO A 43 -7.69 -10.09 1.32
N ILE A 44 -7.33 -9.66 0.11
CA ILE A 44 -8.14 -8.72 -0.68
C ILE A 44 -9.56 -9.27 -0.90
N GLN A 45 -9.67 -10.57 -1.13
CA GLN A 45 -10.95 -11.27 -1.33
C GLN A 45 -11.88 -11.19 -0.11
N SER A 46 -11.31 -11.13 1.10
CA SER A 46 -12.09 -11.07 2.34
C SER A 46 -12.60 -9.66 2.67
N SER A 47 -11.95 -8.62 2.13
CA SER A 47 -12.32 -7.23 2.40
C SER A 47 -12.00 -6.31 1.21
N PRO A 48 -12.66 -6.51 0.06
CA PRO A 48 -12.35 -5.75 -1.16
C PRO A 48 -12.66 -4.26 -1.01
N ALA A 49 -13.71 -3.90 -0.28
CA ALA A 49 -14.09 -2.51 -0.02
C ALA A 49 -12.99 -1.74 0.73
N ARG A 50 -12.41 -2.34 1.78
CA ARG A 50 -11.30 -1.71 2.52
C ARG A 50 -10.07 -1.45 1.66
N VAL A 51 -9.77 -2.37 0.75
CA VAL A 51 -8.64 -2.21 -0.17
C VAL A 51 -8.94 -1.13 -1.20
N ALA A 52 -10.17 -1.08 -1.72
CA ALA A 52 -10.61 -0.02 -2.62
C ALA A 52 -10.58 1.36 -1.95
N ASP A 53 -11.05 1.47 -0.70
CA ASP A 53 -11.00 2.70 0.09
C ASP A 53 -9.56 3.16 0.33
N ALA A 54 -8.65 2.23 0.64
CA ALA A 54 -7.23 2.53 0.79
C ALA A 54 -6.61 3.03 -0.51
N ILE A 55 -6.91 2.38 -1.65
CA ILE A 55 -6.46 2.83 -2.99
C ILE A 55 -7.06 4.20 -3.32
N ALA A 56 -8.35 4.41 -3.06
CA ALA A 56 -9.03 5.68 -3.30
C ALA A 56 -8.39 6.81 -2.49
N THR A 57 -8.12 6.56 -1.21
CA THR A 57 -7.44 7.51 -0.31
C THR A 57 -6.04 7.86 -0.82
N LEU A 58 -5.28 6.88 -1.32
CA LEU A 58 -3.98 7.12 -1.94
C LEU A 58 -4.08 7.88 -3.26
N SER A 59 -5.15 7.67 -4.04
CA SER A 59 -5.37 8.31 -5.33
C SER A 59 -5.94 9.73 -5.25
N LEU A 60 -6.46 10.14 -4.08
CA LEU A 60 -6.79 11.55 -3.80
C LEU A 60 -5.55 12.43 -3.71
N ALA A 61 -4.40 11.80 -3.56
CA ALA A 61 -3.13 12.46 -3.52
C ALA A 61 -2.60 12.69 -4.95
N ASP A 62 -1.65 13.62 -5.10
CA ASP A 62 -1.09 13.95 -6.42
C ASP A 62 -0.55 12.68 -7.10
N LEU A 63 -1.16 12.29 -8.22
CA LEU A 63 -0.85 11.06 -8.94
C LEU A 63 0.58 11.05 -9.49
N SER A 64 1.21 12.22 -9.69
CA SER A 64 2.63 12.32 -10.04
C SER A 64 3.55 11.74 -8.96
N LEU A 65 3.03 11.57 -7.75
CA LEU A 65 3.74 11.02 -6.60
C LEU A 65 3.51 9.53 -6.41
N LEU A 66 2.64 8.89 -7.20
CA LEU A 66 2.50 7.44 -7.16
C LEU A 66 3.71 6.81 -7.84
N GLY A 67 4.42 5.96 -7.10
CA GLY A 67 5.61 5.28 -7.60
C GLY A 67 5.81 3.93 -6.97
N LEU A 68 6.64 3.12 -7.62
CA LEU A 68 7.22 1.94 -6.98
C LEU A 68 8.40 2.39 -6.12
N ASP A 69 8.61 1.69 -5.01
CA ASP A 69 9.81 1.88 -4.21
C ASP A 69 11.06 1.57 -5.05
N PRO A 70 11.97 2.54 -5.29
CA PRO A 70 13.18 2.31 -6.08
C PRO A 70 14.18 1.35 -5.42
N THR A 71 14.00 1.05 -4.12
CA THR A 71 14.85 0.10 -3.38
C THR A 71 14.41 -1.36 -3.55
N VAL A 72 13.24 -1.58 -4.17
CA VAL A 72 12.74 -2.92 -4.48
C VAL A 72 13.40 -3.39 -5.78
N HIS A 73 14.50 -4.12 -5.63
CA HIS A 73 15.12 -4.86 -6.72
C HIS A 73 14.37 -6.19 -6.90
N MET A 74 13.91 -6.46 -8.13
CA MET A 74 13.38 -7.78 -8.52
C MET A 74 14.53 -8.76 -8.82
#